data_AF-T0DLA3-F1
#
_entry.id   AF-T0DLA3-F1
#
_cell.length_a   1.000
_cell.length_b   1.000
_cell.length_c   1.000
_cell.angle_alpha   90.00
_cell.angle_beta   90.00
_cell.angle_gamma   90.00
#
_symmetry.space_group_name_H-M   'P 1'
#
loop_
_entity.id
_entity.type
_entity.pdbx_description
1 polymer ?
#
loop_
_entity_poly.entity_id
_entity_poly.type
_entity_poly.pdbx_seq_one_letter_code
_entity_poly.pdbx_strand_id
1 'polypeptide(L)'
;MQSVSNEKYTYYQYAKEQALPVYIRLRVAEFDPEIAGFLQIMNFTELGEKESELAQQNLASNQMAKVMTIDEATPMVAAQIRSNFDNDKYGKESIVQKPGYNVYRYKNMAMIVLSLASNEWIMGTFPELGHTEREFESRVVINRFLTWALAPMGIIGLWGHKTKQGIILGRMAEVKGEVIYIDYRNQNIFTMSEVHKLRKSEIFIKQDALHKLGPVRMRFEDAQAFLAIHSAYFGANGMPMATRQAVATLAKNIMSYKFAVNDIAKELN
;
A
#
# COMPACT_ATOMS: atom_id res chain seq x y z
N MET A 1 0.30 37.88 16.65
CA MET A 1 -0.49 36.67 17.00
C MET A 1 -1.36 36.35 15.81
N GLN A 2 -0.92 35.40 14.97
CA GLN A 2 -1.77 34.87 13.89
C GLN A 2 -2.77 33.92 14.53
N SER A 3 -4.05 34.07 14.18
CA SER A 3 -5.12 33.17 14.58
C SER A 3 -4.83 31.79 14.00
N VAL A 4 -4.35 30.88 14.86
CA VAL A 4 -4.24 29.46 14.54
C VAL A 4 -5.68 28.96 14.39
N SER A 5 -6.11 28.69 13.16
CA SER A 5 -7.35 27.95 12.95
C SER A 5 -7.19 26.60 13.63
N ASN A 6 -8.02 26.33 14.64
CA ASN A 6 -8.16 25.03 15.29
C ASN A 6 -8.86 24.06 14.31
N GLU A 7 -8.32 23.88 13.12
CA GLU A 7 -8.90 22.95 12.15
C GLU A 7 -8.61 21.52 12.59
N LYS A 8 -9.70 20.85 12.97
CA LYS A 8 -9.71 19.47 13.43
C LYS A 8 -9.39 18.55 12.25
N TYR A 9 -8.43 17.65 12.42
CA TYR A 9 -8.16 16.61 11.44
C TYR A 9 -9.38 15.71 11.24
N THR A 10 -9.68 15.37 9.99
CA THR A 10 -10.62 14.30 9.63
C THR A 10 -9.88 12.97 9.63
N TYR A 11 -10.43 11.97 10.32
CA TYR A 11 -9.85 10.62 10.41
C TYR A 11 -10.53 9.66 9.44
N TYR A 12 -9.73 8.77 8.89
CA TYR A 12 -10.16 7.68 8.03
C TYR A 12 -9.54 6.37 8.53
N GLN A 13 -10.30 5.29 8.55
CA GLN A 13 -9.82 3.95 8.94
C GLN A 13 -9.82 3.00 7.73
N TYR A 14 -8.71 2.33 7.51
CA TYR A 14 -8.58 1.30 6.49
C TYR A 14 -9.32 0.02 6.89
N ALA A 15 -10.11 -0.55 5.98
CA ALA A 15 -10.84 -1.81 6.17
C ALA A 15 -11.58 -1.86 7.51
N LYS A 16 -12.38 -0.81 7.77
CA LYS A 16 -13.06 -0.57 9.05
C LYS A 16 -13.88 -1.77 9.53
N GLU A 17 -14.55 -2.48 8.62
CA GLU A 17 -15.34 -3.69 8.94
C GLU A 17 -14.50 -4.83 9.53
N GLN A 18 -13.21 -4.91 9.18
CA GLN A 18 -12.26 -5.90 9.70
C GLN A 18 -11.49 -5.36 10.92
N ALA A 19 -11.86 -4.17 11.42
CA ALA A 19 -11.29 -3.52 12.59
C ALA A 19 -9.75 -3.39 12.55
N LEU A 20 -9.17 -3.20 11.36
CA LEU A 20 -7.73 -2.97 11.24
C LEU A 20 -7.37 -1.61 11.85
N PRO A 21 -6.39 -1.53 12.77
CA PRO A 21 -6.05 -0.28 13.45
C PRO A 21 -5.09 0.57 12.61
N VAL A 22 -5.43 0.80 11.34
CA VAL A 22 -4.64 1.58 10.39
C VAL A 22 -5.45 2.79 9.94
N TYR A 23 -4.88 3.97 10.15
CA TYR A 23 -5.58 5.24 10.03
C TYR A 23 -4.85 6.23 9.14
N ILE A 24 -5.60 7.11 8.51
CA ILE A 24 -5.12 8.34 7.89
C ILE A 24 -5.83 9.51 8.58
N ARG A 25 -5.11 10.60 8.82
CA ARG A 25 -5.70 11.87 9.26
C ARG A 25 -5.18 13.03 8.42
N LEU A 26 -6.07 13.92 7.99
CA LEU A 26 -5.74 15.08 7.17
C LEU A 26 -6.71 16.25 7.41
N ARG A 27 -6.28 17.47 7.08
CA ARG A 27 -7.16 18.64 6.96
C ARG A 27 -7.71 18.67 5.54
N VAL A 28 -8.92 18.16 5.34
CA VAL A 28 -9.52 17.98 3.99
C VAL A 28 -9.58 19.29 3.20
N ALA A 29 -9.71 20.44 3.87
CA ALA A 29 -9.74 21.76 3.25
C ALA A 29 -8.42 22.18 2.56
N GLU A 30 -7.30 21.52 2.86
CA GLU A 30 -5.98 21.81 2.25
C GLU A 30 -5.73 21.02 0.96
N PHE A 31 -6.64 20.13 0.56
CA PHE A 31 -6.47 19.21 -0.56
C PHE A 31 -7.60 19.35 -1.58
N ASP A 32 -7.37 18.79 -2.77
CA ASP A 32 -8.41 18.71 -3.80
C ASP A 32 -9.65 17.96 -3.27
N PRO A 33 -10.87 18.38 -3.64
CA PRO A 33 -12.11 17.75 -3.17
C PRO A 33 -12.23 16.25 -3.47
N GLU A 34 -11.48 15.75 -4.45
CA GLU A 34 -11.44 14.34 -4.84
C GLU A 34 -10.77 13.44 -3.79
N ILE A 35 -9.99 13.99 -2.86
CA ILE A 35 -9.21 13.21 -1.89
C ILE A 35 -10.08 12.23 -1.08
N ALA A 36 -11.27 12.66 -0.66
CA ALA A 36 -12.17 11.82 0.13
C ALA A 36 -12.67 10.62 -0.69
N GLY A 37 -13.05 10.84 -1.95
CA GLY A 37 -13.45 9.78 -2.87
C GLY A 37 -12.29 8.83 -3.18
N PHE A 38 -11.08 9.37 -3.38
CA PHE A 38 -9.88 8.57 -3.56
C PHE A 38 -9.58 7.66 -2.35
N LEU A 39 -9.65 8.19 -1.13
CA LEU A 39 -9.46 7.39 0.08
C LEU A 39 -10.53 6.29 0.23
N GLN A 40 -11.79 6.58 -0.09
CA GLN A 40 -12.86 5.59 -0.11
C GLN A 40 -12.59 4.46 -1.11
N ILE A 41 -12.11 4.80 -2.32
CA ILE A 41 -11.68 3.83 -3.34
C ILE A 41 -10.51 2.97 -2.85
N MET A 42 -9.70 3.46 -1.91
CA MET A 42 -8.60 2.74 -1.27
C MET A 42 -9.02 1.99 0.01
N ASN A 43 -10.32 1.73 0.18
CA ASN A 43 -10.94 1.05 1.32
C ASN A 43 -10.76 1.77 2.67
N PHE A 44 -10.64 3.10 2.64
CA PHE A 44 -10.69 3.91 3.85
C PHE A 44 -12.11 4.45 4.09
N THR A 45 -12.59 4.32 5.32
CA THR A 45 -13.89 4.86 5.74
C THR A 45 -13.67 6.05 6.67
N GLU A 46 -14.33 7.17 6.39
CA GLU A 46 -14.34 8.33 7.27
C GLU A 46 -14.91 7.97 8.64
N LEU A 47 -14.27 8.47 9.70
CA LEU A 47 -14.68 8.25 11.08
C LEU A 47 -15.48 9.45 11.58
N GLY A 48 -16.59 9.16 12.26
CA GLY A 48 -17.31 10.17 13.03
C GLY A 48 -16.48 10.67 14.21
N GLU A 49 -16.97 11.70 14.90
CA GLU A 49 -16.27 12.32 16.03
C GLU A 49 -15.93 11.32 17.15
N LYS A 50 -16.92 10.53 17.59
CA LYS A 50 -16.73 9.50 18.62
C LYS A 50 -15.74 8.41 18.18
N GLU A 51 -15.80 8.02 16.91
CA GLU A 51 -14.91 6.99 16.36
C GLU A 51 -13.47 7.51 16.25
N SER A 52 -13.31 8.81 15.96
CA SER A 52 -12.02 9.49 15.93
C SER A 52 -11.38 9.56 17.31
N GLU A 53 -12.15 9.82 18.36
CA GLU A 53 -11.67 9.77 19.75
C GLU A 53 -11.23 8.36 20.15
N LEU A 54 -12.02 7.33 19.78
CA LEU A 54 -11.65 5.94 20.00
C LEU A 54 -10.38 5.55 19.22
N ALA A 55 -10.22 6.04 17.98
CA ALA A 55 -9.01 5.81 17.19
C ALA A 55 -7.76 6.40 17.88
N GLN A 56 -7.86 7.60 18.47
CA GLN A 56 -6.76 8.20 19.24
C GLN A 56 -6.39 7.37 20.48
N GLN A 57 -7.39 6.87 21.21
CA GLN A 57 -7.16 5.98 22.35
C GLN A 57 -6.50 4.66 21.91
N ASN A 58 -6.92 4.11 20.77
CA ASN A 58 -6.33 2.91 20.20
C ASN A 58 -4.85 3.16 19.81
N LEU A 59 -4.56 4.29 19.15
CA LEU A 59 -3.18 4.68 18.80
C LEU A 59 -2.25 4.80 20.01
N ALA A 60 -2.77 5.23 21.16
CA ALA A 60 -1.98 5.35 22.40
C ALA A 60 -1.72 3.99 23.10
N SER A 61 -2.62 3.01 22.93
CA SER A 61 -2.59 1.75 23.70
C SER A 61 -2.16 0.54 22.89
N ASN A 62 -2.31 0.57 21.56
CA ASN A 62 -2.06 -0.56 20.68
C ASN A 62 -0.78 -0.34 19.87
N GLN A 63 0.25 -1.15 20.11
CA GLN A 63 1.54 -1.07 19.40
C GLN A 63 1.44 -1.38 17.90
N MET A 64 0.38 -2.07 17.48
CA MET A 64 0.11 -2.41 16.09
C MET A 64 -0.64 -1.29 15.36
N ALA A 65 -1.22 -0.35 16.09
CA ALA A 65 -1.96 0.76 15.49
C ALA A 65 -1.00 1.70 14.78
N LYS A 66 -1.38 2.16 13.59
CA LYS A 66 -0.60 3.13 12.80
C LYS A 66 -1.50 4.23 12.27
N VAL A 67 -1.03 5.47 12.31
CA VAL A 67 -1.66 6.62 11.68
C VAL A 67 -0.68 7.35 10.78
N MET A 68 -1.12 7.68 9.57
CA MET A 68 -0.45 8.65 8.71
C MET A 68 -1.12 10.00 8.86
N THR A 69 -0.36 11.01 9.28
CA THR A 69 -0.78 12.42 9.17
C THR A 69 -0.39 12.92 7.80
N ILE A 70 -1.35 13.41 7.03
CA ILE A 70 -1.11 13.99 5.70
C ILE A 70 -1.28 15.50 5.82
N ASP A 71 -0.22 16.23 5.49
CA ASP A 71 -0.17 17.68 5.47
C ASP A 71 0.36 18.17 4.11
N GLU A 72 -0.02 19.39 3.72
CA GLU A 72 0.59 20.04 2.58
C GLU A 72 2.10 20.21 2.81
N ALA A 73 2.89 19.88 1.79
CA ALA A 73 4.34 20.00 1.85
C ALA A 73 4.76 21.46 2.03
N THR A 74 5.40 21.78 3.16
CA THR A 74 6.07 23.07 3.35
C THR A 74 7.05 23.36 2.20
N PRO A 75 7.39 24.64 1.90
CA PRO A 75 8.28 24.96 0.79
C PRO A 75 9.62 24.20 0.80
N MET A 76 10.17 23.94 1.98
CA MET A 76 11.38 23.14 2.15
C MET A 76 11.16 21.66 1.77
N VAL A 77 10.05 21.06 2.22
CA VAL A 77 9.70 19.67 1.89
C VAL A 77 9.37 19.54 0.40
N ALA A 78 8.61 20.50 -0.16
CA ALA A 78 8.28 20.55 -1.58
C ALA A 78 9.53 20.62 -2.47
N ALA A 79 10.55 21.40 -2.07
CA ALA A 79 11.83 21.44 -2.75
C ALA A 79 12.52 20.07 -2.75
N GLN A 80 12.51 19.33 -1.64
CA GLN A 80 13.06 17.99 -1.56
C GLN A 80 12.28 16.98 -2.42
N ILE A 81 10.94 17.05 -2.42
CA ILE A 81 10.09 16.19 -3.26
C ILE A 81 10.44 16.36 -4.74
N ARG A 82 10.71 17.60 -5.19
CA ARG A 82 11.05 17.92 -6.59
C ARG A 82 12.52 17.74 -6.97
N SER A 83 13.41 17.67 -5.99
CA SER A 83 14.86 17.62 -6.22
C SER A 83 15.28 16.43 -7.08
N ASN A 84 16.32 16.57 -7.91
CA ASN A 84 16.88 15.43 -8.64
C ASN A 84 17.92 14.75 -7.76
N PHE A 85 17.70 13.47 -7.42
CA PHE A 85 18.69 12.64 -6.72
C PHE A 85 19.28 11.62 -7.68
N ASP A 86 20.52 11.18 -7.43
CA ASP A 86 21.21 10.19 -8.28
C ASP A 86 20.44 8.87 -8.42
N ASN A 87 19.66 8.52 -7.40
CA ASN A 87 18.85 7.31 -7.36
C ASN A 87 17.62 7.39 -8.28
N ASP A 88 17.22 8.58 -8.72
CA ASP A 88 16.04 8.78 -9.57
C ASP A 88 16.18 8.07 -10.94
N LYS A 89 17.41 7.72 -11.34
CA LYS A 89 17.68 6.94 -12.56
C LYS A 89 17.13 5.52 -12.52
N TYR A 90 16.84 4.99 -11.33
CA TYR A 90 16.30 3.65 -11.14
C TYR A 90 14.79 3.63 -10.88
N GLY A 91 14.16 4.79 -10.73
CA GLY A 91 12.74 4.93 -10.44
C GLY A 91 12.42 6.21 -9.69
N LYS A 92 11.14 6.55 -9.58
CA LYS A 92 10.67 7.74 -8.84
C LYS A 92 10.72 7.55 -7.32
N GLU A 93 10.86 6.32 -6.84
CA GLU A 93 10.86 5.99 -5.42
C GLU A 93 12.28 5.92 -4.86
N SER A 94 12.44 6.43 -3.64
CA SER A 94 13.67 6.27 -2.87
C SER A 94 13.35 6.16 -1.38
N ILE A 95 14.19 5.45 -0.64
CA ILE A 95 14.12 5.40 0.81
C ILE A 95 15.51 5.59 1.39
N VAL A 96 15.62 6.52 2.33
CA VAL A 96 16.88 6.86 3.01
C VAL A 96 16.73 6.54 4.48
N GLN A 97 17.63 5.72 5.00
CA GLN A 97 17.70 5.44 6.42
C GLN A 97 18.41 6.59 7.15
N LYS A 98 17.75 7.11 8.19
CA LYS A 98 18.31 8.06 9.15
C LYS A 98 18.36 7.41 10.53
N PRO A 99 19.13 7.95 11.48
CA PRO A 99 19.10 7.45 12.86
C PRO A 99 17.67 7.54 13.44
N GLY A 100 17.07 6.38 13.73
CA GLY A 100 15.74 6.28 14.37
C GLY A 100 14.52 6.34 13.44
N TYR A 101 14.68 6.65 12.14
CA TYR A 101 13.57 6.74 11.18
C TYR A 101 14.03 6.56 9.73
N ASN A 102 13.10 6.25 8.84
CA ASN A 102 13.32 6.23 7.40
C ASN A 102 12.57 7.39 6.74
N VAL A 103 13.16 7.94 5.68
CA VAL A 103 12.53 8.93 4.81
C VAL A 103 12.28 8.29 3.47
N TYR A 104 11.01 8.04 3.16
CA TYR A 104 10.57 7.62 1.84
C TYR A 104 10.23 8.85 1.01
N ARG A 105 10.56 8.82 -0.28
CA ARG A 105 10.22 9.85 -1.23
C ARG A 105 9.71 9.20 -2.51
N TYR A 106 8.57 9.69 -2.98
CA TYR A 106 8.12 9.53 -4.35
C TYR A 106 8.29 10.87 -5.07
N LYS A 107 9.19 10.91 -6.05
CA LYS A 107 9.55 12.12 -6.79
C LYS A 107 8.33 12.81 -7.38
N ASN A 108 8.24 14.12 -7.16
CA ASN A 108 7.15 14.98 -7.60
C ASN A 108 5.76 14.63 -7.03
N MET A 109 5.69 13.81 -5.97
CA MET A 109 4.43 13.46 -5.33
C MET A 109 4.47 13.70 -3.82
N ALA A 110 5.28 12.93 -3.08
CA ALA A 110 5.19 12.90 -1.63
C ALA A 110 6.52 12.52 -0.97
N MET A 111 6.64 12.90 0.30
CA MET A 111 7.70 12.45 1.20
C MET A 111 7.09 12.00 2.52
N ILE A 112 7.47 10.80 2.97
CA ILE A 112 6.99 10.19 4.22
C ILE A 112 8.16 10.04 5.18
N VAL A 113 7.97 10.53 6.41
CA VAL A 113 8.85 10.25 7.54
C VAL A 113 8.19 9.15 8.38
N LEU A 114 8.79 7.96 8.37
CA LEU A 114 8.30 6.81 9.13
C LEU A 114 9.32 6.33 10.15
N SER A 115 8.86 6.11 11.39
CA SER A 115 9.64 5.44 12.43
C SER A 115 8.90 4.19 12.86
N LEU A 116 9.56 3.04 12.77
CA LEU A 116 8.96 1.76 13.18
C LEU A 116 8.69 1.71 14.70
N ALA A 117 9.35 2.56 15.48
CA ALA A 117 9.12 2.70 16.92
C ALA A 117 7.90 3.59 17.25
N SER A 118 7.37 4.33 16.27
CA SER A 118 6.23 5.23 16.44
C SER A 118 4.96 4.63 15.84
N ASN A 119 3.82 4.97 16.44
CA ASN A 119 2.50 4.74 15.85
C ASN A 119 2.08 5.86 14.90
N GLU A 120 2.74 7.01 14.95
CA GLU A 120 2.45 8.17 14.11
C GLU A 120 3.55 8.40 13.09
N TRP A 121 3.16 8.49 11.82
CA TRP A 121 3.99 8.88 10.69
C TRP A 121 3.44 10.13 10.02
N ILE A 122 4.29 10.85 9.30
CA ILE A 122 3.94 12.13 8.68
C ILE A 122 4.29 12.08 7.19
N MET A 123 3.36 12.53 6.37
CA MET A 123 3.52 12.70 4.93
C MET A 123 3.34 14.16 4.55
N GLY A 124 4.35 14.72 3.90
CA GLY A 124 4.22 15.96 3.13
C GLY A 124 3.92 15.64 1.67
N THR A 125 2.89 16.24 1.10
CA THR A 125 2.47 16.02 -0.29
C THR A 125 1.93 17.33 -0.90
N PHE A 126 1.74 17.35 -2.21
CA PHE A 126 1.03 18.46 -2.87
C PHE A 126 -0.49 18.32 -2.76
N PRO A 127 -1.27 19.41 -2.90
CA PRO A 127 -2.74 19.40 -2.80
C PRO A 127 -3.44 18.43 -3.75
N GLU A 128 -2.79 18.09 -4.88
CA GLU A 128 -3.33 17.19 -5.91
C GLU A 128 -3.24 15.69 -5.55
N LEU A 129 -2.99 15.36 -4.28
CA LEU A 129 -3.08 13.98 -3.80
C LEU A 129 -4.50 13.44 -4.05
N GLY A 130 -4.59 12.28 -4.70
CA GLY A 130 -5.86 11.65 -5.01
C GLY A 130 -6.58 12.22 -6.24
N HIS A 131 -6.06 13.29 -6.85
CA HIS A 131 -6.58 13.81 -8.11
C HIS A 131 -6.42 12.78 -9.24
N THR A 132 -7.39 12.69 -10.15
CA THR A 132 -7.40 11.74 -11.28
C THR A 132 -6.10 11.73 -12.11
N GLU A 133 -5.52 12.91 -12.40
CA GLU A 133 -4.24 13.03 -13.13
C GLU A 133 -3.01 12.51 -12.38
N ARG A 134 -3.12 12.35 -11.06
CA ARG A 134 -2.06 11.88 -10.14
C ARG A 134 -2.43 10.56 -9.47
N GLU A 135 -3.44 9.87 -9.98
CA GLU A 135 -4.03 8.72 -9.31
C GLU A 135 -3.00 7.60 -9.13
N PHE A 136 -2.21 7.29 -10.15
CA PHE A 136 -1.18 6.26 -10.08
C PHE A 136 -0.17 6.53 -8.96
N GLU A 137 0.42 7.73 -8.93
CA GLU A 137 1.36 8.15 -7.91
C GLU A 137 0.73 8.14 -6.50
N SER A 138 -0.50 8.63 -6.39
CA SER A 138 -1.27 8.65 -5.14
C SER A 138 -1.48 7.24 -4.59
N ARG A 139 -1.93 6.30 -5.44
CA ARG A 139 -2.12 4.89 -5.09
C ARG A 139 -0.82 4.28 -4.58
N VAL A 140 0.30 4.52 -5.28
CA VAL A 140 1.59 3.97 -4.87
C VAL A 140 1.98 4.46 -3.48
N VAL A 141 1.91 5.76 -3.24
CA VAL A 141 2.31 6.36 -1.96
C VAL A 141 1.45 5.83 -0.80
N ILE A 142 0.12 5.77 -0.97
CA ILE A 142 -0.77 5.22 0.07
C ILE A 142 -0.55 3.73 0.26
N ASN A 143 -0.31 2.97 -0.80
CA ASN A 143 -0.02 1.54 -0.69
C ASN A 143 1.34 1.25 -0.02
N ARG A 144 2.32 2.15 -0.15
CA ARG A 144 3.56 2.05 0.64
C ARG A 144 3.29 2.21 2.13
N PHE A 145 2.50 3.22 2.51
CA PHE A 145 2.05 3.38 3.89
C PHE A 145 1.37 2.11 4.41
N LEU A 146 0.33 1.65 3.72
CA LEU A 146 -0.43 0.46 4.09
C LEU A 146 0.47 -0.76 4.22
N THR A 147 1.38 -0.99 3.27
CA THR A 147 2.29 -2.14 3.32
C THR A 147 3.21 -2.11 4.54
N TRP A 148 3.70 -0.94 4.96
CA TRP A 148 4.48 -0.83 6.20
C TRP A 148 3.63 -1.01 7.44
N ALA A 149 2.42 -0.45 7.47
CA ALA A 149 1.52 -0.50 8.61
C ALA A 149 0.98 -1.91 8.87
N LEU A 150 0.72 -2.67 7.80
CA LEU A 150 0.14 -4.00 7.83
C LEU A 150 1.19 -5.11 8.01
N ALA A 151 2.45 -4.87 7.65
CA ALA A 151 3.51 -5.87 7.75
C ALA A 151 3.69 -6.48 9.17
N PRO A 152 3.67 -5.71 10.28
CA PRO A 152 3.72 -6.28 11.62
C PRO A 152 2.56 -7.25 11.91
N MET A 153 1.38 -7.02 11.31
CA MET A 153 0.19 -7.87 11.47
C MET A 153 0.27 -9.17 10.67
N GLY A 154 1.34 -9.37 9.89
CA GLY A 154 1.50 -10.52 8.99
C GLY A 154 0.66 -10.42 7.72
N ILE A 155 0.07 -9.26 7.45
CA ILE A 155 -0.69 -8.97 6.25
C ILE A 155 0.29 -8.47 5.18
N ILE A 156 0.31 -9.14 4.03
CA ILE A 156 1.26 -8.85 2.96
C ILE A 156 0.59 -8.18 1.77
N GLY A 157 1.14 -7.05 1.33
CA GLY A 157 0.79 -6.41 0.06
C GLY A 157 1.60 -6.98 -1.11
N LEU A 158 0.91 -7.32 -2.20
CA LEU A 158 1.51 -7.73 -3.47
C LEU A 158 0.99 -6.80 -4.60
N TRP A 159 1.88 -6.34 -5.47
CA TRP A 159 1.48 -5.60 -6.67
C TRP A 159 0.69 -6.52 -7.60
N GLY A 160 -0.59 -6.24 -7.75
CA GLY A 160 -1.52 -7.14 -8.42
C GLY A 160 -2.97 -6.76 -8.23
N HIS A 161 -3.82 -7.45 -8.96
CA HIS A 161 -5.27 -7.31 -8.90
C HIS A 161 -5.93 -8.69 -8.91
N LYS A 162 -7.15 -8.75 -8.37
CA LYS A 162 -7.94 -9.98 -8.33
C LYS A 162 -8.87 -10.08 -9.54
N THR A 163 -8.90 -11.25 -10.18
CA THR A 163 -9.85 -11.60 -11.22
C THR A 163 -10.67 -12.84 -10.82
N LYS A 164 -11.56 -13.30 -11.70
CA LYS A 164 -12.32 -14.53 -11.52
C LYS A 164 -11.42 -15.78 -11.55
N GLN A 165 -10.34 -15.75 -12.32
CA GLN A 165 -9.41 -16.85 -12.52
C GLN A 165 -8.40 -16.98 -11.38
N GLY A 166 -8.08 -15.87 -10.71
CA GLY A 166 -7.11 -15.85 -9.63
C GLY A 166 -6.58 -14.44 -9.38
N ILE A 167 -5.37 -14.37 -8.85
CA ILE A 167 -4.71 -13.11 -8.49
C ILE A 167 -3.55 -12.91 -9.46
N ILE A 168 -3.66 -11.90 -10.30
CA ILE A 168 -2.63 -11.56 -11.28
C ILE A 168 -1.64 -10.61 -10.60
N LEU A 169 -0.37 -11.01 -10.56
CA LEU A 169 0.70 -10.17 -10.04
C LEU A 169 1.54 -9.63 -11.19
N GLY A 170 1.97 -8.38 -11.05
CA GLY A 170 2.80 -7.69 -12.03
C GLY A 170 3.61 -6.57 -11.38
N ARG A 171 4.48 -5.93 -12.16
CA ARG A 171 5.22 -4.77 -11.67
C ARG A 171 4.25 -3.63 -11.35
N MET A 172 4.62 -2.78 -10.41
CA MET A 172 3.84 -1.61 -9.98
C MET A 172 3.21 -0.83 -11.15
N ALA A 173 3.97 -0.56 -12.22
CA ALA A 173 3.45 0.14 -13.40
C ALA A 173 2.50 -0.71 -14.25
N GLU A 174 2.74 -2.02 -14.37
CA GLU A 174 1.91 -2.96 -15.14
C GLU A 174 0.52 -3.13 -14.49
N VAL A 175 0.45 -3.05 -13.16
CA VAL A 175 -0.79 -3.16 -12.38
C VAL A 175 -1.36 -1.80 -11.97
N LYS A 176 -0.88 -0.70 -12.56
CA LYS A 176 -1.37 0.67 -12.31
C LYS A 176 -1.41 1.06 -10.82
N GLY A 177 -0.41 0.61 -10.05
CA GLY A 177 -0.28 0.94 -8.63
C GLY A 177 -1.29 0.22 -7.73
N GLU A 178 -1.98 -0.81 -8.23
CA GLU A 178 -2.89 -1.63 -7.44
C GLU A 178 -2.13 -2.65 -6.57
N VAL A 179 -2.57 -2.78 -5.31
CA VAL A 179 -2.05 -3.77 -4.37
C VAL A 179 -3.21 -4.60 -3.85
N ILE A 180 -3.00 -5.91 -3.83
CA ILE A 180 -3.82 -6.84 -3.07
C ILE A 180 -3.12 -7.16 -1.75
N TYR A 181 -3.82 -6.97 -0.64
CA TYR A 181 -3.33 -7.35 0.68
C TYR A 181 -3.90 -8.70 1.08
N ILE A 182 -3.07 -9.59 1.61
CA ILE A 182 -3.49 -10.94 1.99
C ILE A 182 -3.19 -11.15 3.46
N ASP A 183 -4.26 -11.42 4.21
CA ASP A 183 -4.21 -11.95 5.57
C ASP A 183 -4.48 -13.46 5.50
N TYR A 184 -3.41 -14.24 5.47
CA TYR A 184 -3.54 -15.70 5.40
C TYR A 184 -4.17 -16.29 6.67
N ARG A 185 -3.91 -15.68 7.83
CA ARG A 185 -4.36 -16.19 9.14
C ARG A 185 -5.87 -16.04 9.28
N ASN A 186 -6.39 -14.88 8.91
CA ASN A 186 -7.83 -14.58 8.97
C ASN A 186 -8.56 -14.90 7.66
N GLN A 187 -7.84 -15.43 6.66
CA GLN A 187 -8.37 -15.80 5.35
C GLN A 187 -9.05 -14.62 4.63
N ASN A 188 -8.43 -13.44 4.62
CA ASN A 188 -8.94 -12.27 3.93
C ASN A 188 -8.00 -11.84 2.80
N ILE A 189 -8.59 -11.40 1.69
CA ILE A 189 -7.94 -10.67 0.60
C ILE A 189 -8.59 -9.29 0.57
N PHE A 190 -7.80 -8.25 0.74
CA PHE A 190 -8.23 -6.87 0.58
C PHE A 190 -7.79 -6.41 -0.81
N THR A 191 -8.77 -6.07 -1.64
CA THR A 191 -8.56 -5.35 -2.90
C THR A 191 -8.73 -3.85 -2.65
N MET A 192 -8.69 -3.03 -3.70
CA MET A 192 -8.90 -1.59 -3.55
C MET A 192 -10.25 -1.27 -2.91
N SER A 193 -11.35 -1.88 -3.36
CA SER A 193 -12.70 -1.53 -2.91
C SER A 193 -13.39 -2.60 -2.07
N GLU A 194 -12.88 -3.83 -2.06
CA GLU A 194 -13.60 -4.97 -1.49
C GLU A 194 -12.71 -5.89 -0.66
N VAL A 195 -13.33 -6.56 0.31
CA VAL A 195 -12.70 -7.62 1.09
C VAL A 195 -13.33 -8.96 0.72
N HIS A 196 -12.50 -9.89 0.28
CA HIS A 196 -12.92 -11.24 -0.08
C HIS A 196 -12.33 -12.28 0.86
N LYS A 197 -13.03 -13.40 1.00
CA LYS A 197 -12.47 -14.56 1.69
C LYS A 197 -11.41 -15.24 0.82
N LEU A 198 -10.22 -15.44 1.37
CA LEU A 198 -9.15 -16.25 0.79
C LEU A 198 -9.57 -17.73 0.76
N ARG A 199 -9.77 -18.26 -0.45
CA ARG A 199 -10.13 -19.67 -0.65
C ARG A 199 -8.89 -20.49 -0.99
N LYS A 200 -8.90 -21.79 -0.66
CA LYS A 200 -7.82 -22.72 -1.07
C LYS A 200 -7.70 -22.89 -2.59
N SER A 201 -8.77 -22.56 -3.32
CA SER A 201 -8.81 -22.59 -4.78
C SER A 201 -8.24 -21.33 -5.44
N GLU A 202 -7.91 -20.30 -4.66
CA GLU A 202 -7.22 -19.13 -5.20
C GLU A 202 -5.85 -19.52 -5.74
N ILE A 203 -5.43 -18.86 -6.81
CA ILE A 203 -4.14 -19.07 -7.43
C ILE A 203 -3.46 -17.74 -7.71
N PHE A 204 -2.13 -17.72 -7.63
CA PHE A 204 -1.34 -16.60 -8.13
C PHE A 204 -0.92 -16.84 -9.57
N ILE A 205 -1.03 -15.80 -10.39
CA ILE A 205 -0.82 -15.86 -11.82
C ILE A 205 0.31 -14.91 -12.19
N LYS A 206 1.37 -15.47 -12.77
CA LYS A 206 2.39 -14.71 -13.49
C LYS A 206 2.04 -14.72 -14.97
N GLN A 207 1.83 -13.53 -15.53
CA GLN A 207 1.81 -13.37 -16.98
C GLN A 207 3.25 -13.35 -17.50
N ASP A 208 3.54 -14.21 -18.47
CA ASP A 208 4.88 -14.31 -19.06
C ASP A 208 4.77 -14.27 -20.58
N ALA A 209 5.24 -13.19 -21.19
CA ALA A 209 5.15 -12.95 -22.64
C ALA A 209 5.97 -13.96 -23.47
N LEU A 210 6.96 -14.61 -22.85
CA LEU A 210 7.77 -15.64 -23.51
C LEU A 210 7.17 -17.03 -23.36
N HIS A 211 6.18 -17.19 -22.47
CA HIS A 211 5.49 -18.45 -22.26
C HIS A 211 4.44 -18.65 -23.35
N LYS A 212 4.60 -19.70 -24.16
CA LYS A 212 3.71 -20.02 -25.31
C LYS A 212 2.87 -21.27 -25.08
N LEU A 213 3.06 -21.94 -23.94
CA LEU A 213 2.38 -23.17 -23.57
C LEU A 213 1.26 -22.86 -22.57
N GLY A 214 0.41 -23.85 -22.30
CA GLY A 214 -0.63 -23.72 -21.27
C GLY A 214 -0.08 -23.48 -19.86
N PRO A 215 -0.96 -23.37 -18.85
CA PRO A 215 -0.57 -23.00 -17.49
C PRO A 215 0.46 -23.96 -16.90
N VAL A 216 1.60 -23.43 -16.45
CA VAL A 216 2.64 -24.21 -15.78
C VAL A 216 2.69 -23.87 -14.31
N ARG A 217 2.47 -24.87 -13.45
CA ARG A 217 2.59 -24.72 -12.00
C ARG A 217 4.04 -24.43 -11.62
N MET A 218 4.24 -23.41 -10.79
CA MET A 218 5.54 -23.10 -10.20
C MET A 218 5.86 -24.09 -9.08
N ARG A 219 7.14 -24.46 -8.96
CA ARG A 219 7.66 -25.11 -7.76
C ARG A 219 7.65 -24.14 -6.59
N PHE A 220 7.81 -24.66 -5.37
CA PHE A 220 7.77 -23.85 -4.16
C PHE A 220 8.79 -22.70 -4.20
N GLU A 221 10.02 -22.98 -4.60
CA GLU A 221 11.12 -22.00 -4.65
C GLU A 221 10.82 -20.90 -5.69
N ASP A 222 10.31 -21.32 -6.85
CA ASP A 222 9.92 -20.42 -7.95
C ASP A 222 8.73 -19.53 -7.53
N ALA A 223 7.75 -20.09 -6.82
CA ALA A 223 6.59 -19.36 -6.29
C ALA A 223 7.00 -18.38 -5.19
N GLN A 224 7.88 -18.79 -4.28
CA GLN A 224 8.39 -17.94 -3.21
C GLN A 224 9.17 -16.75 -3.79
N ALA A 225 10.06 -16.99 -4.75
CA ALA A 225 10.78 -15.93 -5.45
C ALA A 225 9.83 -15.01 -6.22
N PHE A 226 8.85 -15.57 -6.92
CA PHE A 226 7.84 -14.81 -7.64
C PHE A 226 7.06 -13.88 -6.70
N LEU A 227 6.52 -14.37 -5.60
CA LEU A 227 5.79 -13.58 -4.62
C LEU A 227 6.68 -12.52 -3.95
N ALA A 228 7.93 -12.86 -3.63
CA ALA A 228 8.89 -11.91 -3.05
C ALA A 228 9.17 -10.72 -3.99
N ILE A 229 9.38 -10.97 -5.27
CA ILE A 229 9.65 -9.93 -6.28
C ILE A 229 8.44 -9.02 -6.47
N HIS A 230 7.23 -9.55 -6.34
CA HIS A 230 5.98 -8.79 -6.49
C HIS A 230 5.48 -8.19 -5.18
N SER A 231 6.25 -8.27 -4.09
CA SER A 231 5.87 -7.62 -2.84
C SER A 231 5.83 -6.10 -3.00
N ALA A 232 4.79 -5.48 -2.43
CA ALA A 232 4.69 -4.05 -2.31
C ALA A 232 5.53 -3.49 -1.13
N TYR A 233 6.29 -4.32 -0.41
CA TYR A 233 7.11 -3.85 0.69
C TYR A 233 8.39 -3.19 0.15
N PHE A 234 8.58 -1.92 0.48
CA PHE A 234 9.77 -1.16 0.09
C PHE A 234 10.51 -0.65 1.33
N GLY A 235 11.69 -1.19 1.60
CA GLY A 235 12.45 -0.87 2.81
C GLY A 235 13.95 -0.83 2.53
N ALA A 236 14.67 0.05 3.23
CA ALA A 236 16.12 0.20 3.08
C ALA A 236 16.89 -1.10 3.39
N ASN A 237 16.35 -1.93 4.30
CA ASN A 237 16.95 -3.20 4.73
C ASN A 237 16.22 -4.43 4.14
N GLY A 238 15.42 -4.23 3.09
CA GLY A 238 14.58 -5.28 2.50
C GLY A 238 13.36 -5.64 3.35
N MET A 239 12.76 -6.80 3.05
CA MET A 239 11.53 -7.26 3.72
C MET A 239 11.78 -7.68 5.18
N PRO A 240 10.93 -7.26 6.14
CA PRO A 240 11.01 -7.71 7.53
C PRO A 240 10.65 -9.19 7.64
N MET A 241 10.96 -9.79 8.79
CA MET A 241 10.74 -11.22 9.03
C MET A 241 9.28 -11.63 8.80
N ALA A 242 8.32 -10.85 9.33
CA ALA A 242 6.89 -11.14 9.19
C ALA A 242 6.46 -11.22 7.71
N THR A 243 6.89 -10.28 6.87
CA THR A 243 6.61 -10.29 5.42
C THR A 243 7.25 -11.50 4.74
N ARG A 244 8.51 -11.83 5.07
CA ARG A 244 9.19 -13.02 4.50
C ARG A 244 8.48 -14.33 4.87
N GLN A 245 8.00 -14.43 6.11
CA GLN A 245 7.21 -15.58 6.58
C GLN A 245 5.85 -15.66 5.88
N ALA A 246 5.18 -14.52 5.67
CA ALA A 246 3.94 -14.45 4.90
C ALA A 246 4.15 -14.91 3.45
N VAL A 247 5.20 -14.44 2.78
CA VAL A 247 5.58 -14.90 1.42
C VAL A 247 5.75 -16.41 1.39
N ALA A 248 6.55 -16.98 2.30
CA ALA A 248 6.79 -18.42 2.35
C ALA A 248 5.50 -19.21 2.63
N THR A 249 4.63 -18.68 3.49
CA THR A 249 3.33 -19.28 3.82
C THR A 249 2.41 -19.31 2.60
N LEU A 250 2.32 -18.21 1.86
CA LEU A 250 1.54 -18.15 0.63
C LEU A 250 2.11 -19.10 -0.43
N ALA A 251 3.42 -19.08 -0.66
CA ALA A 251 4.08 -19.96 -1.62
C ALA A 251 3.85 -21.46 -1.33
N LYS A 252 3.79 -21.83 -0.05
CA LYS A 252 3.56 -23.21 0.38
C LYS A 252 2.11 -23.66 0.21
N ASN A 253 1.16 -22.77 0.48
CA ASN A 253 -0.24 -23.13 0.65
C ASN A 253 -1.16 -22.72 -0.51
N ILE A 254 -0.71 -21.83 -1.39
CA ILE A 254 -1.49 -21.31 -2.52
C ILE A 254 -0.69 -21.58 -3.79
N MET A 255 -1.36 -22.16 -4.80
CA MET A 255 -0.69 -22.51 -6.03
C MET A 255 -0.33 -21.25 -6.83
N SER A 256 0.85 -21.24 -7.43
CA SER A 256 1.29 -20.19 -8.36
C SER A 256 1.51 -20.80 -9.73
N TYR A 257 1.11 -20.09 -10.78
CA TYR A 257 1.15 -20.55 -12.16
C TYR A 257 1.74 -19.49 -13.10
N LYS A 258 2.45 -19.95 -14.13
CA LYS A 258 2.87 -19.14 -15.28
C LYS A 258 1.85 -19.33 -16.40
N PHE A 259 1.34 -18.24 -16.93
CA PHE A 259 0.40 -18.21 -18.03
C PHE A 259 0.98 -17.45 -19.23
N ALA A 260 0.62 -17.87 -20.43
CA ALA A 260 0.84 -17.06 -21.62
C ALA A 260 -0.07 -15.82 -21.57
N VAL A 261 0.40 -14.68 -22.06
CA VAL A 261 -0.37 -13.42 -22.07
C VAL A 261 -1.72 -13.59 -22.79
N ASN A 262 -1.74 -14.39 -23.85
CA ASN A 262 -2.93 -14.64 -24.68
C ASN A 262 -4.01 -15.50 -23.99
N ASP A 263 -3.66 -16.24 -22.94
CA ASP A 263 -4.59 -17.15 -22.26
C ASP A 263 -5.52 -16.41 -21.30
N ILE A 264 -5.20 -15.17 -20.94
CA ILE A 264 -5.95 -14.34 -19.98
C ILE A 264 -6.65 -13.16 -20.67
N ALA A 265 -6.10 -12.68 -21.79
CA ALA A 265 -6.61 -11.51 -22.52
C ALA A 265 -8.02 -11.67 -23.12
N LYS A 266 -8.63 -12.86 -23.09
CA LYS A 266 -9.99 -13.09 -23.59
C LYS A 266 -11.11 -12.58 -22.67
N GLU A 267 -10.80 -12.09 -21.46
CA GLU A 267 -11.81 -11.65 -20.48
C GLU A 267 -11.58 -10.23 -19.92
N LEU A 268 -10.58 -9.50 -20.42
CA LEU A 268 -10.29 -8.11 -20.00
C LEU A 268 -10.85 -7.05 -20.97
N ASN A 269 -11.64 -7.47 -21.97
CA ASN A 269 -12.42 -6.61 -22.86
C ASN A 269 -13.91 -7.00 -22.80
#